data_AF-H1XQG0-F1
#
_entry.id   AF-H1XQG0-F1
#
_cell.length_a   1.000
_cell.length_b   1.000
_cell.length_c   1.000
_cell.angle_alpha   90.00
_cell.angle_beta   90.00
_cell.angle_gamma   90.00
#
_symmetry.space_group_name_H-M   'P 1'
#
loop_
_entity.id
_entity.type
_entity.pdbx_description
1 polymer ?
#
loop_
_entity_poly.entity_id
_entity_poly.type
_entity_poly.pdbx_seq_one_letter_code
_entity_poly.pdbx_strand_id
1 'polypeptide(L)'
;MKSMPFNPKSDLSPIPFTERVCVFARNLKENGLVWEPHPGCFVWDPTRAIKLSSPFPNDIYFVLNVGHFEKLLGNKEAIRRRLVWIPTWYQARLLLQKLGISADEINACYSEDPEQELLNLYTKILNEL
;
A
#
# COMPACT_ATOMS: atom_id res chain seq x y z
N MET A 1 -11.35 4.51 23.34
CA MET A 1 -10.97 3.09 23.51
C MET A 1 -9.53 3.03 23.96
N LYS A 2 -9.18 2.12 24.87
CA LYS A 2 -7.78 1.87 25.25
C LYS A 2 -7.13 1.04 24.13
N SER A 3 -6.01 1.48 23.59
CA SER A 3 -5.30 0.72 22.55
C SER A 3 -4.81 -0.61 23.12
N MET A 4 -5.15 -1.74 22.51
CA MET A 4 -4.49 -3.01 22.82
C MET A 4 -3.14 -3.03 22.10
N PRO A 5 -2.01 -3.08 22.83
CA PRO A 5 -0.70 -3.15 22.21
C PRO A 5 -0.51 -4.53 21.54
N PHE A 6 0.26 -4.55 20.45
CA PHE A 6 0.69 -5.78 19.78
C PHE A 6 1.51 -6.66 20.75
N ASN A 7 1.17 -7.94 20.83
CA ASN A 7 1.91 -8.94 21.59
C ASN A 7 2.67 -9.89 20.66
N PRO A 8 4.00 -9.74 20.52
CA PRO A 8 4.80 -10.56 19.59
C PRO A 8 4.83 -12.06 19.95
N LYS A 9 4.37 -12.45 21.14
CA LYS A 9 4.32 -13.87 21.56
C LYS A 9 3.04 -14.59 21.13
N SER A 10 1.95 -13.86 20.90
CA SER A 10 0.63 -14.43 20.58
C SER A 10 0.05 -13.97 19.26
N ASP A 11 0.43 -12.77 18.83
CA ASP A 11 -0.17 -12.11 17.69
C ASP A 11 0.67 -12.39 16.45
N LEU A 12 -0.01 -12.62 15.33
CA LEU A 12 0.66 -12.64 14.03
C LEU A 12 1.05 -11.21 13.65
N SER A 13 2.26 -11.05 13.09
CA SER A 13 2.75 -9.73 12.66
C SER A 13 1.73 -9.05 11.73
N PRO A 14 1.45 -7.76 11.95
CA PRO A 14 0.58 -7.00 11.06
C PRO A 14 1.23 -6.81 9.68
N ILE A 15 0.47 -6.25 8.73
CA ILE A 15 1.01 -5.84 7.43
C ILE A 15 2.23 -4.93 7.66
N PRO A 16 3.37 -5.14 6.95
CA PRO A 16 4.61 -4.39 7.16
C PRO A 16 4.48 -2.97 6.59
N PHE A 17 3.79 -2.10 7.31
CA PHE A 17 3.62 -0.68 6.98
C PHE A 17 4.84 0.16 7.37
N THR A 18 6.03 -0.32 7.03
CA THR A 18 7.28 0.38 7.29
C THR A 18 7.49 1.54 6.32
N GLU A 19 8.39 2.45 6.67
CA GLU A 19 8.79 3.55 5.77
C GLU A 19 9.34 3.01 4.45
N ARG A 20 10.07 1.89 4.48
CA ARG A 20 10.63 1.23 3.29
C ARG A 20 9.53 0.81 2.31
N VAL A 21 8.46 0.18 2.80
CA VAL A 21 7.29 -0.18 1.97
C VAL A 21 6.60 1.06 1.41
N CYS A 22 6.48 2.13 2.20
CA CYS A 22 5.91 3.40 1.74
C CYS A 22 6.72 4.03 0.60
N VAL A 23 8.05 4.02 0.71
CA VAL A 23 8.96 4.54 -0.32
C VAL A 23 8.86 3.74 -1.62
N PHE A 24 8.86 2.39 -1.55
CA PHE A 24 8.68 1.58 -2.76
C PHE A 24 7.30 1.79 -3.40
N ALA A 25 6.24 1.90 -2.59
CA ALA A 25 4.89 2.21 -3.10
C ALA A 25 4.84 3.58 -3.80
N ARG A 26 5.59 4.57 -3.30
CA ARG A 26 5.75 5.87 -3.98
C ARG A 26 6.48 5.69 -5.31
N ASN A 27 7.57 4.92 -5.34
CA ASN A 27 8.31 4.65 -6.58
C ASN A 27 7.39 4.02 -7.64
N LEU A 28 6.50 3.08 -7.26
CA LEU A 28 5.51 2.51 -8.19
C LEU A 28 4.65 3.60 -8.82
N LYS A 29 4.10 4.50 -8.00
CA LYS A 29 3.28 5.63 -8.46
C LYS A 29 4.07 6.58 -9.37
N GLU A 30 5.31 6.92 -9.00
CA GLU A 30 6.17 7.83 -9.77
C GLU A 30 6.61 7.23 -11.12
N ASN A 31 6.69 5.90 -11.20
CA ASN A 31 6.96 5.16 -12.44
C ASN A 31 5.68 4.75 -13.19
N GLY A 32 4.55 5.38 -12.90
CA GLY A 32 3.35 5.25 -13.75
C GLY A 32 2.34 4.19 -13.32
N LEU A 33 2.47 3.58 -12.13
CA LEU A 33 1.40 2.72 -11.61
C LEU A 33 0.12 3.55 -11.38
N VAL A 34 -0.84 3.36 -12.28
CA VAL A 34 -2.13 4.04 -12.21
C VAL A 34 -3.01 3.36 -11.17
N TRP A 35 -3.39 4.12 -10.14
CA TRP A 35 -4.37 3.70 -9.14
C TRP A 35 -5.62 4.57 -9.17
N GLU A 36 -6.80 3.97 -9.30
CA GLU A 36 -8.07 4.68 -9.15
C GLU A 36 -8.57 4.54 -7.71
N PRO A 37 -8.92 5.63 -6.98
CA PRO A 37 -9.35 5.52 -5.59
C PRO A 37 -10.64 4.73 -5.43
N HIS A 38 -10.58 3.64 -4.66
CA HIS A 38 -11.72 2.78 -4.34
C HIS A 38 -11.61 2.21 -2.92
N PRO A 39 -12.72 1.75 -2.33
CA PRO A 39 -12.70 1.10 -1.01
C PRO A 39 -11.85 -0.16 -0.99
N GLY A 40 -11.21 -0.46 0.14
CA GLY A 40 -10.37 -1.66 0.31
C GLY A 40 -8.88 -1.44 0.06
N CYS A 41 -8.46 -0.22 -0.26
CA CYS A 41 -7.05 0.14 -0.44
C CYS A 41 -6.43 0.73 0.83
N PHE A 42 -5.16 0.40 1.08
CA PHE A 42 -4.30 1.18 1.99
C PHE A 42 -3.60 2.29 1.22
N VAL A 43 -3.57 3.49 1.80
CA VAL A 43 -2.98 4.66 1.17
C VAL A 43 -2.12 5.42 2.15
N TRP A 44 -0.96 5.87 1.70
CA TRP A 44 -0.06 6.70 2.49
C TRP A 44 -0.24 8.18 2.13
N ASP A 45 -0.31 9.05 3.14
CA ASP A 45 -0.26 10.50 2.99
C ASP A 45 1.12 11.05 3.38
N PRO A 46 2.09 11.08 2.45
CA PRO A 46 3.43 11.58 2.75
C PRO A 46 3.46 13.08 3.06
N THR A 47 2.41 13.83 2.70
CA THR A 47 2.35 15.28 2.85
C THR A 47 1.58 15.73 4.10
N ARG A 48 0.97 14.79 4.83
CA ARG A 48 0.09 15.09 5.99
C ARG A 48 -0.99 16.13 5.65
N ALA A 49 -1.56 15.98 4.45
CA ALA A 49 -2.71 16.76 4.00
C ALA A 49 -3.98 16.41 4.78
N ILE A 50 -4.12 15.13 5.18
CA ILE A 50 -5.17 14.66 6.08
C ILE A 50 -4.77 15.03 7.51
N LYS A 51 -5.59 15.86 8.16
CA LYS A 51 -5.33 16.33 9.54
C LYS A 51 -5.77 15.36 10.62
N LEU A 52 -6.65 14.41 10.29
CA LEU A 52 -7.04 13.37 11.24
C LEU A 52 -5.86 12.41 11.44
N SER A 53 -5.55 12.09 12.70
CA SER A 53 -4.54 11.08 13.01
C SER A 53 -4.94 9.72 12.43
N SER A 54 -4.01 9.06 11.77
CA SER A 54 -4.21 7.68 11.34
C SER A 54 -4.14 6.70 12.52
N PRO A 55 -4.99 5.65 12.54
CA PRO A 55 -4.82 4.51 13.45
C PRO A 55 -3.67 3.56 13.04
N PHE A 56 -3.11 3.71 11.83
CA PHE A 56 -1.95 2.96 11.34
C PHE A 56 -0.68 3.82 11.46
N PRO A 57 0.51 3.20 11.54
CA PRO A 57 1.76 3.95 11.51
C PRO A 57 1.92 4.75 10.20
N ASN A 58 2.83 5.72 10.23
CA ASN A 58 3.31 6.44 9.04
C ASN A 58 2.24 7.19 8.23
N ASP A 59 1.16 7.69 8.86
CA ASP A 59 0.10 8.43 8.17
C ASP A 59 -0.55 7.59 7.03
N ILE A 60 -0.72 6.28 7.27
CA ILE A 60 -1.36 5.35 6.34
C ILE A 60 -2.85 5.23 6.67
N TYR A 61 -3.74 5.30 5.70
CA TYR A 61 -5.18 5.20 5.92
C TYR A 61 -5.75 4.02 5.16
N PHE A 62 -6.80 3.42 5.71
CA PHE A 62 -7.60 2.45 4.98
C PHE A 62 -8.80 3.16 4.34
N VAL A 63 -8.97 3.01 3.02
CA VAL A 63 -10.07 3.62 2.29
C VAL A 63 -11.33 2.80 2.52
N LEU A 64 -12.18 3.24 3.45
CA LEU A 64 -13.52 2.66 3.65
C LEU A 64 -14.58 3.32 2.76
N ASN A 65 -14.42 4.61 2.50
CA ASN A 65 -15.36 5.41 1.74
C ASN A 65 -14.60 6.52 1.01
N VAL A 66 -14.54 6.44 -0.32
CA VAL A 66 -13.85 7.44 -1.15
C VAL A 66 -14.43 8.84 -0.96
N GLY A 67 -15.76 8.96 -0.83
CA GLY A 67 -16.42 10.25 -0.60
C GLY A 67 -16.01 10.93 0.71
N HIS A 68 -15.56 10.17 1.72
CA HIS A 68 -14.97 10.77 2.92
C HIS A 68 -13.61 11.41 2.62
N PHE A 69 -12.76 10.73 1.84
CA PHE A 69 -11.49 11.28 1.40
C PHE A 69 -11.67 12.48 0.45
N GLU A 70 -12.71 12.48 -0.39
CA GLU A 70 -13.03 13.64 -1.24
C GLU A 70 -13.42 14.86 -0.40
N LYS A 71 -14.19 14.68 0.68
CA LYS A 71 -14.48 15.79 1.61
C LYS A 71 -13.21 16.35 2.27
N LEU A 72 -12.21 15.50 2.52
CA LEU A 72 -10.95 15.91 3.14
C LEU A 72 -9.96 16.54 2.14
N LEU A 73 -9.93 16.06 0.90
CA LEU A 73 -8.89 16.39 -0.08
C LEU A 73 -9.40 17.13 -1.32
N GLY A 74 -10.72 17.25 -1.49
CA GLY A 74 -11.42 17.97 -2.55
C GLY A 74 -12.14 17.05 -3.53
N ASN A 75 -11.40 16.23 -4.28
CA ASN A 75 -11.91 15.34 -5.31
C ASN A 75 -10.99 14.13 -5.53
N LYS A 76 -11.44 13.15 -6.32
CA LYS A 76 -10.64 11.96 -6.69
C LYS A 76 -9.26 12.27 -7.29
N GLU A 77 -9.14 13.30 -8.13
CA GLU A 77 -7.84 13.68 -8.70
C GLU A 77 -6.86 14.17 -7.64
N ALA A 78 -7.36 14.96 -6.67
CA ALA A 78 -6.58 15.37 -5.52
C ALA A 78 -6.17 14.17 -4.65
N ILE A 79 -7.05 13.18 -4.49
CA ILE A 79 -6.71 11.92 -3.80
C ILE A 79 -5.59 11.19 -4.54
N ARG A 80 -5.73 10.92 -5.84
CA ARG A 80 -4.71 10.27 -6.68
C ARG A 80 -3.37 10.99 -6.60
N ARG A 81 -3.39 12.31 -6.70
CA ARG A 81 -2.17 13.13 -6.70
C ARG A 81 -1.49 13.14 -5.34
N ARG A 82 -2.23 13.30 -4.24
CA ARG A 82 -1.65 13.47 -2.90
C ARG A 82 -1.30 12.15 -2.23
N LEU A 83 -2.15 11.14 -2.37
CA LEU A 83 -1.99 9.88 -1.68
C LEU A 83 -1.24 8.87 -2.54
N VAL A 84 -0.50 7.98 -1.88
CA VAL A 84 0.22 6.88 -2.51
C VAL A 84 -0.53 5.59 -2.16
N TRP A 85 -1.02 4.86 -3.16
CA TRP A 85 -1.58 3.53 -2.90
C TRP A 85 -0.46 2.58 -2.48
N ILE A 86 -0.69 1.83 -1.40
CA ILE A 86 0.17 0.73 -0.95
C ILE A 86 -0.57 -0.58 -1.28
N PRO A 87 -0.24 -1.25 -2.40
CA PRO A 87 -0.82 -2.54 -2.70
C PRO A 87 -0.50 -3.56 -1.60
N THR A 88 -1.49 -4.31 -1.13
CA THR A 88 -1.21 -5.47 -0.27
C THR A 88 -0.45 -6.55 -1.04
N TRP A 89 0.11 -7.54 -0.34
CA TRP A 89 0.70 -8.73 -0.97
C TRP A 89 -0.21 -9.35 -2.04
N TYR A 90 -1.50 -9.50 -1.73
CA TYR A 90 -2.49 -10.04 -2.67
C TYR A 90 -2.67 -9.13 -3.89
N GLN A 91 -2.80 -7.82 -3.67
CA GLN A 91 -2.96 -6.85 -4.76
C GLN A 91 -1.70 -6.77 -5.65
N ALA A 92 -0.50 -6.84 -5.08
CA ALA A 92 0.75 -6.86 -5.83
C ALA A 92 0.84 -8.09 -6.76
N ARG A 93 0.44 -9.27 -6.29
CA ARG A 93 0.38 -10.49 -7.11
C ARG A 93 -0.65 -10.38 -8.23
N LEU A 94 -1.83 -9.85 -7.95
CA LEU A 94 -2.85 -9.59 -8.97
C LEU A 94 -2.37 -8.57 -10.03
N LEU A 95 -1.62 -7.55 -9.62
CA LEU A 95 -1.01 -6.59 -10.55
C LEU A 95 -0.03 -7.29 -11.50
N LEU A 96 0.87 -8.13 -10.99
CA LEU A 96 1.81 -8.88 -11.81
C LEU A 96 1.11 -9.85 -12.78
N GLN A 97 0.05 -10.53 -12.33
CA GLN A 97 -0.77 -11.37 -13.22
C GLN A 97 -1.41 -10.55 -14.34
N LYS A 98 -1.91 -9.34 -14.02
CA LYS A 98 -2.47 -8.42 -15.02
C LYS A 98 -1.43 -7.93 -16.03
N LEU A 99 -0.16 -7.84 -15.61
CA LEU A 99 0.98 -7.52 -16.47
C LEU A 99 1.47 -8.73 -17.29
N GLY A 100 0.84 -9.91 -17.16
CA GLY A 100 1.18 -11.11 -17.93
C GLY A 100 2.34 -11.91 -17.35
N ILE A 101 2.77 -11.61 -16.12
CA ILE A 101 3.85 -12.33 -15.45
C ILE A 101 3.38 -13.71 -15.02
N SER A 102 4.19 -14.72 -15.30
CA SER A 102 3.85 -16.11 -15.01
C SER A 102 3.77 -16.38 -13.50
N ALA A 103 3.00 -17.39 -13.11
CA ALA A 103 2.90 -17.79 -11.70
C ALA A 103 4.27 -18.17 -11.11
N ASP A 104 5.14 -18.80 -11.89
CA ASP A 104 6.48 -19.21 -11.47
C ASP A 104 7.37 -18.00 -11.18
N GLU A 105 7.34 -16.98 -12.03
CA GLU A 105 8.07 -15.73 -11.79
C GLU A 105 7.54 -14.97 -10.57
N ILE A 106 6.22 -14.96 -10.35
CA ILE A 106 5.64 -14.34 -9.16
C ILE A 106 6.04 -15.14 -7.90
N ASN A 107 6.07 -16.47 -7.98
CA ASN A 107 6.53 -17.33 -6.88
C ASN A 107 8.02 -17.17 -6.58
N ALA A 108 8.83 -16.84 -7.59
CA ALA A 108 10.25 -16.54 -7.40
C ALA A 108 10.50 -15.27 -6.56
N CYS A 109 9.49 -14.42 -6.35
CA CYS A 109 9.58 -13.27 -5.45
C CYS A 109 9.49 -13.64 -3.95
N TYR A 110 9.21 -14.91 -3.61
CA TYR A 110 9.03 -15.37 -2.24
C TYR A 110 10.21 -15.00 -1.31
N SER A 111 9.89 -14.71 -0.06
CA SER A 111 10.85 -14.55 1.03
C SER A 111 10.23 -15.03 2.34
N GLU A 112 11.06 -15.56 3.24
CA GLU A 112 10.61 -15.87 4.62
C GLU A 112 10.27 -14.60 5.40
N ASP A 113 10.82 -13.45 5.01
CA ASP A 113 10.46 -12.14 5.52
C ASP A 113 9.30 -11.55 4.70
N PRO A 114 8.10 -11.38 5.30
CA PRO A 114 6.93 -10.85 4.59
C PRO A 114 7.14 -9.44 4.02
N GLU A 115 7.96 -8.60 4.66
CA GLU A 115 8.31 -7.28 4.11
C GLU A 115 9.17 -7.45 2.87
N GLN A 116 10.21 -8.28 2.94
CA GLN A 116 11.10 -8.50 1.81
C GLN A 116 10.37 -9.16 0.64
N GLU A 117 9.43 -10.09 0.87
CA GLU A 117 8.59 -10.65 -0.20
C GLU A 117 7.75 -9.55 -0.87
N LEU A 118 7.11 -8.67 -0.10
CA LEU A 118 6.34 -7.56 -0.65
C LEU A 118 7.22 -6.63 -1.49
N LEU A 119 8.44 -6.33 -1.02
CA LEU A 119 9.40 -5.50 -1.75
C LEU A 119 9.91 -6.18 -3.02
N ASN A 120 10.09 -7.51 -3.02
CA ASN A 120 10.42 -8.26 -4.23
C ASN A 120 9.31 -8.16 -5.27
N LEU A 121 8.05 -8.29 -4.84
CA LEU A 121 6.88 -8.10 -5.72
C LEU A 121 6.83 -6.67 -6.29
N TYR A 122 7.03 -5.65 -5.45
CA TYR A 122 7.09 -4.26 -5.91
C TYR A 122 8.24 -4.00 -6.89
N THR A 123 9.40 -4.60 -6.64
CA THR A 123 10.55 -4.51 -7.56
C THR A 123 10.22 -5.14 -8.91
N LYS A 124 9.57 -6.31 -8.91
CA LYS A 124 9.10 -6.94 -10.15
C LYS A 124 8.08 -6.04 -10.86
N ILE A 125 7.12 -5.44 -10.15
CA ILE A 125 6.16 -4.50 -10.79
C ILE A 125 6.91 -3.31 -11.41
N LEU A 126 7.85 -2.69 -10.69
CA LEU A 126 8.64 -1.56 -11.20
C LEU A 126 9.38 -1.89 -12.51
N ASN A 127 9.86 -3.12 -12.66
CA ASN A 127 10.58 -3.54 -13.87
C ASN A 127 9.67 -3.76 -15.08
N GLU A 128 8.34 -3.78 -14.88
CA GLU A 128 7.33 -4.09 -15.90
C GLU A 128 6.42 -2.87 -16.21
N LEU A 129 6.65 -1.73 -15.55
CA LEU A 129 5.97 -0.44 -15.80
C LEU A 129 6.74 0.38 -16.84
#